data_AF-A0A3N5LF79-F1
#
_entry.id   AF-A0A3N5LF79-F1
#
_cell.length_a   1.000
_cell.length_b   1.000
_cell.length_c   1.000
_cell.angle_alpha   90.00
_cell.angle_beta   90.00
_cell.angle_gamma   90.00
#
_symmetry.space_group_name_H-M   'P 1'
#
loop_
_entity.id
_entity.type
_entity.pdbx_description
1 polymer ?
#
loop_
_entity_poly.entity_id
_entity_poly.type
_entity_poly.pdbx_seq_one_letter_code
_entity_poly.pdbx_strand_id
1 'polypeptide(L)'
;MKVKLVEYNPDWVKLFNEEKAIIKKALTSLNTRIEHIGSTSVPALGAKPIVDILLGVRSESDLNALIPLMTGIGYEYRNNFEHVMPYRRYFTKPGNFHVHSVVVTGEFWKRHITFRDYLRTHDETRDEYFKVKKNLSDKEWDDSNDYAYAKTEFIQGIEKKAKEYISGKIEITEAEALTDIYYNMPADIAKQNDIEFLYANKVLAMKSGKIPAIIVNRIIGLGINNEVTPDDLHNLFNFYKNHPNPVNISLAPYTKPENLKEILIKKGFPNRENWNKFYRNCEPVPEAETSLKVAEINEDYADDFAEIVVKVFNNPPELKYNASKLVGRKNWHHYLAFENSKPVAAGSVYINGDTAWFGMATTLPECRNKGAQSAIIAKRINKAHELGCKWISVETAPHSSTEPNPSYLNLLKYGFNFLYERPNFMLNSA
;
A
#
# COMPACT_ATOMS: atom_id res chain seq x y z
N MET A 1 -11.56 10.61 37.85
CA MET A 1 -11.43 9.14 37.70
C MET A 1 -9.99 8.74 37.37
N LYS A 2 -9.55 7.56 37.84
CA LYS A 2 -8.26 6.96 37.45
C LYS A 2 -8.45 5.94 36.33
N VAL A 3 -7.50 5.88 35.39
CA VAL A 3 -7.53 4.90 34.30
C VAL A 3 -6.76 3.66 34.73
N LYS A 4 -7.43 2.50 34.77
CA LYS A 4 -6.75 1.24 35.07
C LYS A 4 -6.22 0.61 33.79
N LEU A 5 -4.91 0.48 33.70
CA LEU A 5 -4.23 -0.31 32.67
C LEU A 5 -3.90 -1.70 33.21
N VAL A 6 -3.91 -2.69 32.32
CA VAL A 6 -3.45 -4.05 32.59
C VAL A 6 -2.35 -4.41 31.60
N GLU A 7 -1.52 -5.38 31.96
CA GLU A 7 -0.55 -5.97 31.04
C GLU A 7 -1.26 -6.65 29.86
N TYR A 8 -0.52 -6.89 28.78
CA TYR A 8 -1.08 -7.49 27.57
C TYR A 8 -1.72 -8.86 27.87
N ASN A 9 -2.96 -9.05 27.42
CA ASN A 9 -3.65 -10.33 27.50
C ASN A 9 -3.86 -10.91 26.08
N PRO A 10 -3.28 -12.09 25.74
CA PRO A 10 -3.48 -12.72 24.44
C PRO A 10 -4.95 -13.08 24.15
N ASP A 11 -5.79 -13.24 25.18
CA ASP A 11 -7.23 -13.51 25.02
C ASP A 11 -7.96 -12.38 24.28
N TRP A 12 -7.43 -11.16 24.23
CA TRP A 12 -8.03 -10.08 23.44
C TRP A 12 -8.11 -10.40 21.96
N VAL A 13 -7.15 -11.15 21.41
CA VAL A 13 -7.18 -11.59 20.01
C VAL A 13 -8.31 -12.60 19.80
N LYS A 14 -8.50 -13.52 20.75
CA LYS A 14 -9.59 -14.49 20.73
C LYS A 14 -10.95 -13.80 20.81
N LEU A 15 -11.14 -12.92 21.80
CA LEU A 15 -12.36 -12.14 21.99
C LEU A 15 -12.70 -11.30 20.75
N PHE A 16 -11.70 -10.65 20.14
CA PHE A 16 -11.89 -9.95 18.88
C PHE A 16 -12.38 -10.87 17.77
N ASN A 17 -11.77 -12.05 17.59
CA ASN A 17 -12.13 -12.96 16.50
C ASN A 17 -13.55 -13.53 16.68
N GLU A 18 -13.95 -13.85 17.90
CA GLU A 18 -15.31 -14.28 18.25
C GLU A 18 -16.33 -13.18 17.94
N GLU A 19 -16.09 -11.95 18.41
CA GLU A 19 -17.00 -10.83 18.18
C GLU A 19 -17.03 -10.40 16.71
N LYS A 20 -15.89 -10.44 16.00
CA LYS A 20 -15.80 -10.22 14.55
C LYS A 20 -16.68 -11.20 13.77
N ALA A 21 -16.75 -12.47 14.18
CA ALA A 21 -17.61 -13.46 13.54
C ALA A 21 -19.10 -13.12 13.71
N ILE A 22 -19.50 -12.65 14.90
CA ILE A 22 -20.87 -12.19 15.20
C ILE A 22 -21.22 -10.99 14.32
N ILE A 23 -20.37 -9.96 14.31
CA ILE A 23 -20.56 -8.76 13.48
C ILE A 23 -20.65 -9.14 12.00
N LYS A 24 -19.71 -9.96 11.50
CA LYS A 24 -19.70 -10.38 10.09
C LYS A 24 -20.99 -11.10 9.68
N LYS A 25 -21.56 -11.93 10.56
CA LYS A 25 -22.83 -12.63 10.31
C LYS A 25 -24.03 -11.68 10.25
N ALA A 26 -24.04 -10.62 11.06
CA ALA A 26 -25.10 -9.62 11.05
C ALA A 26 -25.06 -8.71 9.82
N LEU A 27 -23.87 -8.52 9.24
CA LEU A 27 -23.61 -7.57 8.15
C LEU A 27 -23.46 -8.24 6.78
N THR A 28 -24.04 -9.42 6.55
CA THR A 28 -23.90 -10.17 5.29
C THR A 28 -24.43 -9.43 4.06
N SER A 29 -25.38 -8.51 4.25
CA SER A 29 -25.90 -7.63 3.20
C SER A 29 -24.95 -6.50 2.81
N LEU A 30 -23.88 -6.27 3.59
CA LEU A 30 -22.93 -5.19 3.40
C LEU A 30 -21.52 -5.74 3.18
N ASN A 31 -20.81 -5.18 2.22
CA ASN A 31 -19.41 -5.52 2.04
C ASN A 31 -18.54 -4.75 3.05
N THR A 32 -18.25 -5.40 4.17
CA THR A 32 -17.54 -4.79 5.30
C THR A 32 -16.11 -5.33 5.47
N ARG A 33 -15.23 -4.48 6.01
CA ARG A 33 -13.91 -4.89 6.53
C ARG A 33 -13.90 -4.71 8.05
N ILE A 34 -13.39 -5.68 8.78
CA ILE A 34 -13.42 -5.69 10.25
C ILE A 34 -12.01 -5.95 10.77
N GLU A 35 -11.47 -4.98 11.49
CA GLU A 35 -10.09 -4.93 11.95
C GLU A 35 -10.02 -4.74 13.46
N HIS A 36 -9.11 -5.44 14.13
CA HIS A 36 -8.81 -5.20 15.55
C HIS A 36 -7.88 -3.99 15.61
N ILE A 37 -8.26 -2.96 16.34
CA ILE A 37 -7.46 -1.74 16.50
C ILE A 37 -7.25 -1.42 17.99
N GLY A 38 -6.64 -0.26 18.26
CA GLY A 38 -6.33 0.16 19.62
C GLY A 38 -5.20 -0.66 20.25
N SER A 39 -4.89 -0.39 21.51
CA SER A 39 -3.75 -1.02 22.18
C SER A 39 -3.92 -2.54 22.37
N THR A 40 -5.14 -3.04 22.52
CA THR A 40 -5.40 -4.47 22.72
C THR A 40 -5.12 -5.32 21.47
N SER A 41 -4.99 -4.67 20.31
CA SER A 41 -4.59 -5.32 19.05
C SER A 41 -3.08 -5.47 18.88
N VAL A 42 -2.26 -4.89 19.76
CA VAL A 42 -0.79 -4.90 19.65
C VAL A 42 -0.21 -5.89 20.67
N PRO A 43 0.43 -6.99 20.23
CA PRO A 43 1.08 -7.93 21.14
C PRO A 43 2.09 -7.24 22.07
N ALA A 44 2.12 -7.69 23.32
CA ALA A 44 2.96 -7.16 24.40
C ALA A 44 2.70 -5.69 24.80
N LEU A 45 1.65 -5.05 24.28
CA LEU A 45 1.26 -3.70 24.70
C LEU A 45 0.15 -3.73 25.77
N GLY A 46 0.46 -3.33 27.00
CA GLY A 46 -0.56 -3.18 28.05
C GLY A 46 -1.58 -2.08 27.72
N ALA A 47 -2.83 -2.27 28.15
CA ALA A 47 -3.97 -1.46 27.71
C ALA A 47 -5.07 -1.36 28.75
N LYS A 48 -6.05 -0.48 28.50
CA LYS A 48 -7.37 -0.60 29.13
C LYS A 48 -8.02 -1.86 28.52
N PRO A 49 -8.67 -2.75 29.29
CA PRO A 49 -9.16 -4.04 28.80
C PRO A 49 -10.44 -3.88 27.96
N ILE A 50 -10.32 -3.16 26.84
CA ILE A 50 -11.38 -2.84 25.89
C ILE A 50 -10.90 -3.26 24.51
N VAL A 51 -11.70 -4.07 23.82
CA VAL A 51 -11.45 -4.47 22.44
C VAL A 51 -12.06 -3.42 21.52
N ASP A 52 -11.20 -2.59 20.93
CA ASP A 52 -11.59 -1.61 19.92
C ASP A 52 -11.59 -2.27 18.52
N ILE A 53 -12.70 -2.15 17.82
CA ILE A 53 -12.96 -2.74 16.52
C ILE A 53 -13.18 -1.62 15.51
N LEU A 54 -12.50 -1.70 14.38
CA LEU A 54 -12.70 -0.80 13.26
C LEU A 54 -13.54 -1.51 12.19
N LEU A 55 -14.71 -0.96 11.89
CA LEU A 55 -15.66 -1.47 10.91
C LEU A 55 -15.69 -0.55 9.68
N GLY A 56 -15.22 -1.06 8.55
CA GLY A 56 -15.07 -0.32 7.30
C GLY A 56 -16.19 -0.63 6.34
N VAL A 57 -16.89 0.39 5.84
CA VAL A 57 -17.90 0.29 4.77
C VAL A 57 -17.45 0.99 3.50
N ARG A 58 -18.19 0.81 2.39
CA ARG A 58 -17.84 1.37 1.08
C ARG A 58 -18.25 2.83 0.91
N SER A 59 -19.37 3.24 1.51
CA SER A 59 -19.94 4.57 1.37
C SER A 59 -20.56 5.07 2.67
N GLU A 60 -20.87 6.36 2.72
CA GLU A 60 -21.58 6.96 3.84
C GLU A 60 -23.03 6.44 3.97
N SER A 61 -23.68 6.08 2.86
CA SER A 61 -25.02 5.48 2.90
C SER A 61 -25.03 4.17 3.69
N ASP A 62 -23.96 3.37 3.55
CA ASP A 62 -23.80 2.11 4.27
C ASP A 62 -23.65 2.34 5.78
N LEU A 63 -23.07 3.48 6.22
CA LEU A 63 -22.90 3.78 7.65
C LEU A 63 -24.23 3.84 8.38
N ASN A 64 -25.25 4.46 7.78
CA ASN A 64 -26.56 4.56 8.40
C ASN A 64 -27.29 3.21 8.40
N ALA A 65 -27.09 2.38 7.36
CA ALA A 65 -27.65 1.04 7.29
C ALA A 65 -27.11 0.11 8.41
N LEU A 66 -25.93 0.40 8.97
CA LEU A 66 -25.36 -0.38 10.08
C LEU A 66 -26.12 -0.24 11.39
N ILE A 67 -26.76 0.91 11.64
CA ILE A 67 -27.38 1.21 12.93
C ILE A 67 -28.37 0.12 13.35
N PRO A 68 -29.40 -0.22 12.54
CA PRO A 68 -30.34 -1.28 12.91
C PRO A 68 -29.68 -2.66 12.97
N LEU A 69 -28.73 -2.96 12.08
CA LEU A 69 -28.06 -4.27 12.03
C LEU A 69 -27.20 -4.53 13.27
N MET A 70 -26.42 -3.54 13.69
CA MET A 70 -25.57 -3.61 14.89
C MET A 70 -26.42 -3.63 16.17
N THR A 71 -27.50 -2.84 16.19
CA THR A 71 -28.43 -2.84 17.34
C THR A 71 -29.09 -4.20 17.51
N GLY A 72 -29.44 -4.87 16.41
CA GLY A 72 -30.00 -6.23 16.41
C GLY A 72 -29.12 -7.31 17.03
N ILE A 73 -27.80 -7.09 17.13
CA ILE A 73 -26.85 -7.99 17.81
C ILE A 73 -26.37 -7.45 19.18
N GLY A 74 -27.11 -6.50 19.75
CA GLY A 74 -26.94 -6.03 21.13
C GLY A 74 -25.96 -4.86 21.31
N TYR A 75 -25.53 -4.20 20.22
CA TYR A 75 -24.77 -2.95 20.34
C TYR A 75 -25.68 -1.76 20.59
N GLU A 76 -25.23 -0.87 21.47
CA GLU A 76 -25.81 0.45 21.64
C GLU A 76 -25.11 1.46 20.73
N TYR A 77 -25.87 2.16 19.90
CA TYR A 77 -25.37 3.24 19.07
C TYR A 77 -25.24 4.54 19.88
N ARG A 78 -24.04 5.12 19.87
CA ARG A 78 -23.67 6.32 20.62
C ARG A 78 -23.43 7.48 19.65
N ASN A 79 -24.39 8.40 19.54
CA ASN A 79 -24.34 9.52 18.59
C ASN A 79 -23.84 10.85 19.21
N ASN A 80 -23.49 10.88 20.50
CA ASN A 80 -23.14 12.10 21.23
C ASN A 80 -21.99 12.91 20.60
N PHE A 81 -21.09 12.26 19.86
CA PHE A 81 -19.92 12.90 19.23
C PHE A 81 -20.03 13.05 17.70
N GLU A 82 -21.20 12.82 17.11
CA GLU A 82 -21.33 12.91 15.63
C GLU A 82 -21.25 14.34 15.11
N HIS A 83 -21.57 15.33 15.92
CA HIS A 83 -21.40 16.74 15.57
C HIS A 83 -19.92 17.10 15.32
N VAL A 84 -18.97 16.42 15.98
CA VAL A 84 -17.52 16.58 15.74
C VAL A 84 -16.93 15.50 14.82
N MET A 85 -17.57 14.34 14.69
CA MET A 85 -17.14 13.22 13.84
C MET A 85 -18.30 12.67 13.00
N PRO A 86 -18.81 13.45 12.02
CA PRO A 86 -20.07 13.13 11.32
C PRO A 86 -20.00 11.84 10.49
N TYR A 87 -18.79 11.48 10.03
CA TYR A 87 -18.51 10.30 9.20
C TYR A 87 -18.12 9.06 10.00
N ARG A 88 -18.36 9.06 11.32
CA ARG A 88 -18.12 7.91 12.20
C ARG A 88 -19.41 7.54 12.94
N ARG A 89 -19.82 6.28 12.83
CA ARG A 89 -20.83 5.69 13.73
C ARG A 89 -20.10 4.95 14.85
N TYR A 90 -20.44 5.25 16.10
CA TYR A 90 -19.79 4.65 17.26
C TYR A 90 -20.76 3.74 18.00
N PHE A 91 -20.34 2.51 18.29
CA PHE A 91 -21.16 1.53 18.98
C PHE A 91 -20.43 0.94 20.19
N THR A 92 -21.19 0.68 21.26
CA THR A 92 -20.68 0.06 22.48
C THR A 92 -21.54 -1.12 22.87
N LYS A 93 -20.95 -2.19 23.40
CA LYS A 93 -21.68 -3.35 23.91
C LYS A 93 -21.19 -3.72 25.31
N PRO A 94 -22.05 -4.23 26.21
CA PRO A 94 -21.60 -4.86 27.44
C PRO A 94 -20.52 -5.93 27.14
N GLY A 95 -19.46 -5.98 27.96
CA GLY A 95 -18.30 -6.84 27.69
C GLY A 95 -17.07 -6.13 27.09
N ASN A 96 -17.02 -4.79 27.14
CA ASN A 96 -15.89 -3.95 26.75
C ASN A 96 -15.54 -4.02 25.25
N PHE A 97 -16.54 -4.05 24.37
CA PHE A 97 -16.35 -3.91 22.93
C PHE A 97 -16.77 -2.52 22.46
N HIS A 98 -15.88 -1.87 21.73
CA HIS A 98 -16.10 -0.58 21.08
C HIS A 98 -15.97 -0.76 19.58
N VAL A 99 -16.97 -0.35 18.79
CA VAL A 99 -16.90 -0.41 17.33
C VAL A 99 -16.92 1.01 16.77
N HIS A 100 -15.85 1.36 16.05
CA HIS A 100 -15.77 2.56 15.24
C HIS A 100 -16.07 2.20 13.79
N SER A 101 -17.23 2.62 13.29
CA SER A 101 -17.58 2.40 11.89
C SER A 101 -17.34 3.64 11.05
N VAL A 102 -16.62 3.47 9.93
CA VAL A 102 -16.19 4.53 9.03
C VAL A 102 -16.14 4.05 7.58
N VAL A 103 -16.07 4.97 6.61
CA VAL A 103 -15.73 4.61 5.23
C VAL A 103 -14.28 4.14 5.17
N VAL A 104 -14.04 2.98 4.54
CA VAL A 104 -12.72 2.30 4.53
C VAL A 104 -11.59 3.14 3.90
N THR A 105 -11.92 4.06 3.01
CA THR A 105 -10.95 4.97 2.37
C THR A 105 -10.71 6.25 3.17
N GLY A 106 -11.47 6.47 4.25
CA GLY A 106 -11.40 7.68 5.08
C GLY A 106 -10.14 7.75 5.94
N GLU A 107 -9.75 8.96 6.33
CA GLU A 107 -8.55 9.20 7.12
C GLU A 107 -8.59 8.50 8.49
N PHE A 108 -9.78 8.40 9.11
CA PHE A 108 -9.95 7.67 10.37
C PHE A 108 -9.50 6.21 10.24
N TRP A 109 -9.90 5.53 9.15
CA TRP A 109 -9.48 4.14 8.90
C TRP A 109 -7.97 4.04 8.75
N LYS A 110 -7.40 4.86 7.86
CA LYS A 110 -5.97 4.87 7.54
C LYS A 110 -5.12 5.06 8.78
N ARG A 111 -5.43 6.06 9.60
CA ARG A 111 -4.65 6.41 10.80
C ARG A 111 -4.59 5.28 11.81
N HIS A 112 -5.71 4.63 12.09
CA HIS A 112 -5.78 3.55 13.08
C HIS A 112 -5.04 2.28 12.63
N ILE A 113 -5.17 1.92 11.35
CA ILE A 113 -4.45 0.76 10.78
C ILE A 113 -2.94 1.02 10.76
N THR A 114 -2.51 2.17 10.24
CA THR A 114 -1.10 2.57 10.19
C THR A 114 -0.47 2.59 11.59
N PHE A 115 -1.16 3.19 12.57
CA PHE A 115 -0.68 3.25 13.95
C PHE A 115 -0.52 1.85 14.57
N ARG A 116 -1.54 0.99 14.44
CA ARG A 116 -1.50 -0.39 14.95
C ARG A 116 -0.35 -1.17 14.35
N ASP A 117 -0.27 -1.20 13.02
CA ASP A 117 0.68 -2.09 12.34
C ASP A 117 2.13 -1.61 12.53
N TYR A 118 2.35 -0.29 12.71
CA TYR A 118 3.65 0.24 13.11
C TYR A 118 4.06 -0.24 14.50
N LEU A 119 3.19 -0.14 15.50
CA LEU A 119 3.49 -0.62 16.85
C LEU A 119 3.71 -2.13 16.94
N ARG A 120 3.11 -2.92 16.04
CA ARG A 120 3.36 -4.37 15.94
C ARG A 120 4.75 -4.73 15.40
N THR A 121 5.45 -3.77 14.81
CA THR A 121 6.76 -3.98 14.17
C THR A 121 7.89 -3.17 14.79
N HIS A 122 7.60 -2.32 15.78
CA HIS A 122 8.55 -1.41 16.43
C HIS A 122 8.45 -1.52 17.95
N ASP A 123 9.09 -2.53 18.53
CA ASP A 123 9.05 -2.84 19.96
C ASP A 123 9.44 -1.63 20.84
N GLU A 124 10.50 -0.89 20.47
CA GLU A 124 10.94 0.29 21.22
C GLU A 124 9.86 1.39 21.28
N THR A 125 9.21 1.68 20.14
CA THR A 125 8.13 2.68 20.09
C THR A 125 6.88 2.19 20.83
N ARG A 126 6.57 0.89 20.77
CA ARG A 126 5.50 0.28 21.57
C ARG A 126 5.74 0.48 23.06
N ASP A 127 6.97 0.23 23.52
CA ASP A 127 7.33 0.31 24.93
C ASP A 127 7.36 1.77 25.41
N GLU A 128 7.82 2.70 24.59
CA GLU A 128 7.72 4.15 24.84
C GLU A 128 6.25 4.57 24.97
N TYR A 129 5.39 4.13 24.04
CA TYR A 129 3.96 4.40 24.11
C TYR A 129 3.32 3.84 25.39
N PHE A 130 3.76 2.67 25.84
CA PHE A 130 3.26 2.11 27.09
C PHE A 130 3.67 2.92 28.32
N LYS A 131 4.92 3.42 28.36
CA LYS A 131 5.40 4.31 29.43
C LYS A 131 4.57 5.59 29.51
N VAL A 132 4.29 6.23 28.36
CA VAL A 132 3.42 7.41 28.30
C VAL A 132 2.04 7.10 28.87
N LYS A 133 1.42 5.97 28.49
CA LYS A 133 0.12 5.55 29.03
C LYS A 133 0.16 5.31 30.53
N LYS A 134 1.19 4.64 31.06
CA LYS A 134 1.37 4.41 32.50
C LYS A 134 1.46 5.74 33.27
N ASN A 135 2.33 6.65 32.83
CA ASN A 135 2.48 7.97 33.46
C ASN A 135 1.18 8.79 33.45
N LEU A 136 0.39 8.71 32.37
CA LEU A 136 -0.91 9.38 32.30
C LEU A 136 -1.97 8.68 33.16
N SER A 137 -1.89 7.36 33.31
CA SER A 137 -2.85 6.58 34.11
C SER A 137 -2.74 6.83 35.62
N ASP A 138 -1.58 7.29 36.10
CA ASP A 138 -1.35 7.65 37.51
C ASP A 138 -2.00 8.99 37.90
N LYS A 139 -2.39 9.80 36.91
CA LYS A 139 -3.09 11.08 37.11
C LYS A 139 -4.59 10.88 37.33
N GLU A 140 -5.23 11.86 37.96
CA GLU A 140 -6.69 11.96 38.00
C GLU A 140 -7.20 12.75 36.80
N TRP A 141 -8.31 12.29 36.23
CA TRP A 141 -8.93 12.87 35.03
C TRP A 141 -10.41 13.15 35.30
N ASP A 142 -10.94 14.26 34.83
CA ASP A 142 -12.37 14.56 35.01
C ASP A 142 -13.22 13.61 34.16
N ASP A 143 -12.82 13.36 32.90
CA ASP A 143 -13.40 12.37 32.01
C ASP A 143 -12.34 11.46 31.36
N SER A 144 -12.75 10.26 30.99
CA SER A 144 -12.04 9.35 30.11
C SER A 144 -11.59 9.98 28.78
N ASN A 145 -12.32 10.98 28.26
CA ASN A 145 -11.95 11.73 27.07
C ASN A 145 -10.73 12.62 27.30
N ASP A 146 -10.54 13.20 28.49
CA ASP A 146 -9.37 14.04 28.79
C ASP A 146 -8.09 13.20 28.79
N TYR A 147 -8.16 11.98 29.34
CA TYR A 147 -7.08 11.00 29.23
C TYR A 147 -6.79 10.62 27.77
N ALA A 148 -7.82 10.49 26.93
CA ALA A 148 -7.64 10.23 25.51
C ALA A 148 -6.94 11.40 24.81
N TYR A 149 -7.37 12.63 25.10
CA TYR A 149 -6.82 13.86 24.54
C TYR A 149 -5.34 14.07 24.91
N ALA A 150 -4.96 13.77 26.16
CA ALA A 150 -3.59 13.91 26.65
C ALA A 150 -2.55 13.04 25.89
N LYS A 151 -2.99 12.02 25.14
CA LYS A 151 -2.11 11.18 24.31
C LYS A 151 -1.95 11.67 22.87
N THR A 152 -2.72 12.69 22.47
CA THR A 152 -2.91 13.04 21.05
C THR A 152 -1.59 13.39 20.36
N GLU A 153 -0.77 14.25 20.95
CA GLU A 153 0.51 14.67 20.37
C GLU A 153 1.45 13.49 20.16
N PHE A 154 1.58 12.61 21.17
CA PHE A 154 2.43 11.43 21.08
C PHE A 154 1.92 10.43 20.02
N ILE A 155 0.59 10.22 19.94
CA ILE A 155 -0.02 9.38 18.91
C ILE A 155 0.24 9.96 17.51
N GLN A 156 0.08 11.27 17.32
CA GLN A 156 0.35 11.95 16.06
C GLN A 156 1.82 11.81 15.65
N GLY A 157 2.75 11.89 16.60
CA GLY A 157 4.17 11.64 16.37
C GLY A 157 4.44 10.23 15.85
N ILE A 158 3.80 9.21 16.44
CA ILE A 158 3.88 7.82 15.94
C ILE A 158 3.24 7.70 14.56
N GLU A 159 2.07 8.28 14.34
CA GLU A 159 1.40 8.25 13.03
C GLU A 159 2.29 8.83 11.92
N LYS A 160 3.01 9.93 12.19
CA LYS A 160 3.98 10.51 11.24
C LYS A 160 5.14 9.55 10.97
N LYS A 161 5.81 9.05 12.01
CA LYS A 161 6.91 8.06 11.89
C LYS A 161 6.48 6.81 11.12
N ALA A 162 5.25 6.35 11.37
CA ALA A 162 4.68 5.19 10.70
C ALA A 162 4.48 5.40 9.20
N LYS A 163 3.92 6.56 8.81
CA LYS A 163 3.74 6.93 7.40
C LYS A 163 5.09 7.07 6.69
N GLU A 164 6.08 7.71 7.32
CA GLU A 164 7.44 7.85 6.79
C GLU A 164 8.12 6.48 6.61
N TYR A 165 8.09 5.64 7.64
CA TYR A 165 8.69 4.31 7.62
C TYR A 165 8.12 3.43 6.50
N ILE A 166 6.79 3.31 6.41
CA ILE A 166 6.16 2.47 5.40
C ILE A 166 6.38 3.04 4.00
N SER A 167 6.28 4.36 3.83
CA SER A 167 6.56 5.04 2.56
C SER A 167 7.98 4.74 2.08
N GLY A 168 8.98 4.93 2.93
CA GLY A 168 10.37 4.66 2.58
C GLY A 168 10.57 3.20 2.16
N LYS A 169 10.09 2.25 2.97
CA LYS A 169 10.19 0.81 2.70
C LYS A 169 9.59 0.40 1.35
N ILE A 170 8.37 0.85 1.06
CA ILE A 170 7.69 0.45 -0.19
C ILE A 170 8.29 1.12 -1.42
N GLU A 171 8.75 2.37 -1.30
CA GLU A 171 9.38 3.10 -2.40
C GLU A 171 10.75 2.52 -2.72
N ILE A 172 11.52 2.12 -1.70
CA ILE A 172 12.78 1.37 -1.89
C ILE A 172 12.51 0.07 -2.62
N THR A 173 11.49 -0.69 -2.19
CA THR A 173 11.17 -1.98 -2.81
C THR A 173 10.83 -1.86 -4.27
N GLU A 174 10.01 -0.87 -4.63
CA GLU A 174 9.70 -0.60 -6.03
C GLU A 174 10.93 -0.09 -6.79
N ALA A 175 11.75 0.78 -6.20
CA ALA A 175 12.97 1.27 -6.83
C ALA A 175 13.95 0.13 -7.13
N GLU A 176 14.14 -0.81 -6.21
CA GLU A 176 14.96 -2.00 -6.40
C GLU A 176 14.35 -2.94 -7.45
N ALA A 177 13.02 -3.12 -7.47
CA ALA A 177 12.33 -3.90 -8.50
C ALA A 177 12.56 -3.31 -9.90
N LEU A 178 12.31 -2.01 -10.07
CA LEU A 178 12.53 -1.30 -11.33
C LEU A 178 14.01 -1.28 -11.72
N THR A 179 14.92 -1.18 -10.74
CA THR A 179 16.35 -1.31 -11.01
C THR A 179 16.68 -2.70 -11.53
N ASP A 180 16.18 -3.78 -10.93
CA ASP A 180 16.44 -5.13 -11.42
C ASP A 180 15.85 -5.41 -12.82
N ILE A 181 14.70 -4.78 -13.13
CA ILE A 181 14.07 -4.84 -14.46
C ILE A 181 15.02 -4.28 -15.53
N TYR A 182 15.61 -3.12 -15.29
CA TYR A 182 16.28 -2.35 -16.35
C TYR A 182 17.80 -2.37 -16.29
N TYR A 183 18.40 -2.26 -15.10
CA TYR A 183 19.85 -2.13 -14.93
C TYR A 183 20.62 -3.38 -15.37
N ASN A 184 20.00 -4.56 -15.26
CA ASN A 184 20.59 -5.84 -15.66
C ASN A 184 20.36 -6.17 -17.16
N MET A 185 20.14 -5.16 -18.00
CA MET A 185 20.05 -5.31 -19.45
C MET A 185 21.44 -5.58 -20.06
N PRO A 186 21.57 -6.56 -20.98
CA PRO A 186 22.80 -6.79 -21.72
C PRO A 186 23.28 -5.54 -22.45
N ALA A 187 24.59 -5.31 -22.46
CA ALA A 187 25.19 -4.12 -23.04
C ALA A 187 24.91 -3.95 -24.54
N ASP A 188 24.77 -5.05 -25.28
CA ASP A 188 24.41 -5.07 -26.70
C ASP A 188 22.96 -4.63 -26.92
N ILE A 189 22.01 -5.13 -26.12
CA ILE A 189 20.60 -4.72 -26.17
C ILE A 189 20.45 -3.25 -25.75
N ALA A 190 21.12 -2.83 -24.68
CA ALA A 190 21.12 -1.43 -24.24
C ALA A 190 21.67 -0.51 -25.33
N LYS A 191 22.82 -0.87 -25.92
CA LYS A 191 23.44 -0.11 -27.01
C LYS A 191 22.56 -0.06 -28.26
N GLN A 192 21.93 -1.17 -28.65
CA GLN A 192 21.02 -1.22 -29.80
C GLN A 192 19.87 -0.22 -29.64
N ASN A 193 19.36 -0.11 -28.41
CA ASN A 193 18.20 0.69 -28.06
C ASN A 193 18.53 2.07 -27.50
N ASP A 194 19.81 2.46 -27.55
CA ASP A 194 20.28 3.75 -27.03
C ASP A 194 19.88 3.98 -25.56
N ILE A 195 19.93 2.92 -24.75
CA ILE A 195 19.59 3.01 -23.33
C ILE A 195 20.85 3.27 -22.52
N GLU A 196 20.85 4.38 -21.79
CA GLU A 196 21.90 4.75 -20.84
C GLU A 196 21.36 4.73 -19.40
N PHE A 197 22.24 4.40 -18.47
CA PHE A 197 21.93 4.32 -17.04
C PHE A 197 22.91 5.16 -16.23
N LEU A 198 22.38 5.84 -15.23
CA LEU A 198 23.14 6.38 -14.11
C LEU A 198 22.54 5.78 -12.83
N TYR A 199 23.36 5.03 -12.09
CA TYR A 199 22.98 4.48 -10.80
C TYR A 199 23.97 4.93 -9.73
N ALA A 200 23.50 5.76 -8.80
CA ALA A 200 24.29 6.28 -7.70
C ALA A 200 23.40 6.46 -6.47
N ASN A 201 23.91 6.16 -5.27
CA ASN A 201 23.18 6.35 -4.01
C ASN A 201 21.77 5.72 -3.99
N LYS A 202 21.61 4.58 -4.70
CA LYS A 202 20.32 3.87 -4.90
C LYS A 202 19.25 4.68 -5.65
N VAL A 203 19.68 5.67 -6.43
CA VAL A 203 18.85 6.37 -7.41
C VAL A 203 19.17 5.78 -8.77
N LEU A 204 18.15 5.30 -9.47
CA LEU A 204 18.26 4.92 -10.87
C LEU A 204 17.73 6.04 -11.75
N ALA A 205 18.58 6.55 -12.62
CA ALA A 205 18.20 7.38 -13.74
C ALA A 205 18.46 6.61 -15.04
N MET A 206 17.45 6.54 -15.90
CA MET A 206 17.53 5.88 -17.20
C MET A 206 17.00 6.82 -18.29
N LYS A 207 17.59 6.73 -19.48
CA LYS A 207 17.16 7.48 -20.67
C LYS A 207 17.35 6.66 -21.95
N SER A 208 16.55 6.96 -22.96
CA SER A 208 16.78 6.53 -24.34
C SER A 208 16.26 7.56 -25.32
N GLY A 209 17.10 7.94 -26.30
CA GLY A 209 16.68 8.83 -27.38
C GLY A 209 15.74 8.13 -28.36
N LYS A 210 15.91 6.81 -28.54
CA LYS A 210 15.13 5.98 -29.48
C LYS A 210 13.78 5.53 -28.93
N ILE A 211 13.65 5.37 -27.61
CA ILE A 211 12.44 4.86 -26.98
C ILE A 211 11.72 6.01 -26.25
N PRO A 212 10.67 6.61 -26.83
CA PRO A 212 9.93 7.73 -26.24
C PRO A 212 8.91 7.26 -25.18
N ALA A 213 9.32 6.35 -24.29
CA ALA A 213 8.46 5.81 -23.23
C ALA A 213 8.87 6.35 -21.86
N ILE A 214 7.90 6.82 -21.07
CA ILE A 214 8.12 7.29 -19.69
C ILE A 214 8.74 6.20 -18.81
N ILE A 215 8.44 4.93 -19.09
CA ILE A 215 9.00 3.81 -18.34
C ILE A 215 10.51 3.66 -18.54
N VAL A 216 11.05 4.18 -19.66
CA VAL A 216 12.49 4.20 -19.97
C VAL A 216 13.12 5.53 -19.58
N ASN A 217 12.45 6.65 -19.83
CA ASN A 217 12.97 8.00 -19.54
C ASN A 217 12.52 8.45 -18.15
N ARG A 218 13.23 8.01 -17.11
CA ARG A 218 12.81 8.25 -15.72
C ARG A 218 13.90 8.22 -14.68
N ILE A 219 13.57 8.82 -13.54
CA ILE A 219 14.33 8.83 -12.30
C ILE A 219 13.49 8.17 -11.20
N ILE A 220 14.09 7.23 -10.47
CA ILE A 220 13.44 6.45 -9.40
C ILE A 220 14.38 6.41 -8.18
N GLY A 221 13.82 6.45 -6.97
CA GLY A 221 14.60 6.34 -5.72
C GLY A 221 15.10 7.67 -5.16
N LEU A 222 14.85 8.79 -5.86
CA LEU A 222 15.37 10.11 -5.51
C LEU A 222 14.86 10.58 -4.14
N GLY A 223 15.78 10.87 -3.22
CA GLY A 223 15.47 11.39 -1.88
C GLY A 223 14.88 10.39 -0.90
N ILE A 224 14.81 9.10 -1.25
CA ILE A 224 14.21 8.08 -0.38
C ILE A 224 15.25 7.50 0.60
N ASN A 225 16.42 7.09 0.07
CA ASN A 225 17.48 6.49 0.89
C ASN A 225 18.44 7.52 1.50
N ASN A 226 18.76 8.56 0.73
CA ASN A 226 19.79 9.53 1.03
C ASN A 226 19.25 10.95 0.82
N GLU A 227 19.84 11.91 1.53
CA GLU A 227 19.59 13.32 1.27
C GLU A 227 20.12 13.70 -0.11
N VAL A 228 19.29 14.40 -0.89
CA VAL A 228 19.65 14.87 -2.23
C VAL A 228 20.34 16.22 -2.13
N THR A 229 21.61 16.26 -2.51
CA THR A 229 22.40 17.49 -2.53
C THR A 229 22.17 18.29 -3.83
N PRO A 230 22.55 19.58 -3.86
CA PRO A 230 22.57 20.35 -5.10
C PRO A 230 23.43 19.72 -6.21
N ASP A 231 24.54 19.08 -5.85
CA ASP A 231 25.45 18.41 -6.80
C ASP A 231 24.82 17.14 -7.39
N ASP A 232 24.07 16.38 -6.58
CA ASP A 232 23.31 15.22 -7.07
C ASP A 232 22.32 15.67 -8.16
N LEU A 233 21.56 16.74 -7.91
CA LEU A 233 20.62 17.28 -8.89
C LEU A 233 21.35 17.82 -10.14
N HIS A 234 22.49 18.48 -9.96
CA HIS A 234 23.29 18.96 -11.09
C HIS A 234 23.73 17.81 -11.99
N ASN A 235 24.32 16.76 -11.41
CA ASN A 235 24.77 15.57 -12.14
C ASN A 235 23.62 14.85 -12.83
N LEU A 236 22.49 14.69 -12.14
CA LEU A 236 21.29 14.08 -12.67
C LEU A 236 20.72 14.86 -13.86
N PHE A 237 20.60 16.17 -13.76
CA PHE A 237 20.09 16.99 -14.86
C PHE A 237 21.08 17.09 -16.01
N ASN A 238 22.38 17.10 -15.73
CA ASN A 238 23.40 17.04 -16.77
C ASN A 238 23.35 15.70 -17.54
N PHE A 239 23.02 14.58 -16.90
CA PHE A 239 22.81 13.30 -17.57
C PHE A 239 21.68 13.34 -18.61
N TYR A 240 20.63 14.14 -18.37
CA TYR A 240 19.50 14.35 -19.29
C TYR A 240 19.66 15.59 -20.19
N LYS A 241 20.83 16.22 -20.22
CA LYS A 241 21.05 17.42 -21.04
C LYS A 241 20.84 17.10 -22.53
N ASN A 242 20.08 17.94 -23.23
CA ASN A 242 19.71 17.78 -24.64
C ASN A 242 18.96 16.47 -24.95
N HIS A 243 18.34 15.84 -23.95
CA HIS A 243 17.59 14.62 -24.16
C HIS A 243 16.26 14.91 -24.89
N PRO A 244 15.95 14.21 -26.00
CA PRO A 244 14.82 14.57 -26.86
C PRO A 244 13.46 14.14 -26.31
N ASN A 245 13.43 13.26 -25.30
CA ASN A 245 12.18 12.72 -24.74
C ASN A 245 11.89 13.32 -23.36
N PRO A 246 10.61 13.48 -22.98
CA PRO A 246 10.25 13.87 -21.62
C PRO A 246 10.77 12.86 -20.57
N VAL A 247 11.24 13.37 -19.43
CA VAL A 247 11.78 12.55 -18.33
C VAL A 247 10.88 12.63 -17.12
N ASN A 248 10.49 11.49 -16.57
CA ASN A 248 9.62 11.41 -15.40
C ASN A 248 10.38 11.21 -14.10
N ILE A 249 10.04 11.96 -13.06
CA ILE A 249 10.55 11.82 -11.70
C ILE A 249 9.38 11.45 -10.79
N SER A 250 9.33 10.18 -10.37
CA SER A 250 8.38 9.74 -9.36
C SER A 250 8.93 10.09 -7.98
N LEU A 251 8.25 10.99 -7.27
CA LEU A 251 8.75 11.52 -6.00
C LEU A 251 7.85 11.07 -4.84
N ALA A 252 8.41 10.34 -3.88
CA ALA A 252 7.73 10.00 -2.64
C ALA A 252 7.41 11.25 -1.79
N PRO A 253 6.37 11.24 -0.95
CA PRO A 253 6.01 12.40 -0.13
C PRO A 253 7.02 12.70 0.99
N TYR A 254 7.75 11.69 1.48
CA TYR A 254 8.71 11.83 2.57
C TYR A 254 10.14 11.67 2.05
N THR A 255 10.58 12.67 1.28
CA THR A 255 11.93 12.71 0.72
C THR A 255 12.88 13.57 1.54
N LYS A 256 14.18 13.37 1.33
CA LYS A 256 15.25 14.15 1.93
C LYS A 256 15.99 14.93 0.83
N PRO A 257 16.05 16.27 0.88
CA PRO A 257 15.43 17.13 1.90
C PRO A 257 13.90 17.20 1.76
N GLU A 258 13.18 17.59 2.82
CA GLU A 258 11.71 17.64 2.84
C GLU A 258 11.13 18.58 1.75
N ASN A 259 11.90 19.60 1.34
CA ASN A 259 11.49 20.57 0.33
C ASN A 259 11.91 20.20 -1.11
N LEU A 260 12.27 18.95 -1.37
CA LEU A 260 12.73 18.50 -2.69
C LEU A 260 11.67 18.72 -3.77
N LYS A 261 10.39 18.58 -3.43
CA LYS A 261 9.27 18.91 -4.32
C LYS A 261 9.33 20.36 -4.81
N GLU A 262 9.49 21.31 -3.89
CA GLU A 262 9.57 22.73 -4.19
C GLU A 262 10.83 23.06 -5.00
N ILE A 263 11.94 22.35 -4.75
CA ILE A 263 13.17 22.47 -5.54
C ILE A 263 12.93 22.05 -7.00
N LEU A 264 12.28 20.91 -7.24
CA LEU A 264 11.95 20.45 -8.60
C LEU A 264 11.03 21.43 -9.33
N ILE A 265 9.99 21.93 -8.67
CA ILE A 265 9.08 22.92 -9.26
C ILE A 265 9.84 24.20 -9.66
N LYS A 266 10.70 24.73 -8.77
CA LYS A 266 11.53 25.92 -9.05
C LYS A 266 12.52 25.70 -10.19
N LYS A 267 12.92 24.46 -10.44
CA LYS A 267 13.80 24.07 -11.55
C LYS A 267 13.05 23.84 -12.87
N GLY A 268 11.73 24.09 -12.90
CA GLY A 268 10.92 24.02 -14.13
C GLY A 268 10.29 22.65 -14.40
N PHE A 269 10.19 21.80 -13.38
CA PHE A 269 9.55 20.48 -13.50
C PHE A 269 8.12 20.58 -12.98
N PRO A 270 7.09 20.76 -13.84
CA PRO A 270 5.71 20.76 -13.39
C PRO A 270 5.30 19.36 -12.90
N ASN A 271 4.44 19.33 -11.88
CA ASN A 271 3.72 18.10 -11.52
C ASN A 271 2.71 17.75 -12.62
N ARG A 272 2.62 16.47 -12.97
CA ARG A 272 1.64 15.94 -13.91
C ARG A 272 0.63 15.07 -13.15
N GLU A 273 0.34 13.88 -13.66
CA GLU A 273 -0.60 12.95 -13.05
C GLU A 273 0.02 12.25 -11.85
N ASN A 274 -0.67 12.31 -10.72
CA ASN A 274 -0.28 11.58 -9.53
C ASN A 274 -0.71 10.11 -9.65
N TRP A 275 0.07 9.22 -9.05
CA TRP A 275 -0.27 7.80 -8.95
C TRP A 275 -0.67 7.46 -7.53
N ASN A 276 -1.70 6.63 -7.36
CA ASN A 276 -2.16 6.24 -6.03
C ASN A 276 -1.37 5.05 -5.53
N LYS A 277 -0.64 5.26 -4.44
CA LYS A 277 0.14 4.23 -3.76
C LYS A 277 -0.73 3.51 -2.75
N PHE A 278 -0.62 2.19 -2.78
CA PHE A 278 -1.37 1.30 -1.92
C PHE A 278 -0.43 0.37 -1.17
N TYR A 279 -0.84 -0.01 0.03
CA TYR A 279 -0.12 -0.97 0.83
C TYR A 279 -1.07 -1.86 1.63
N ARG A 280 -0.58 -3.02 2.06
CA ARG A 280 -1.24 -3.86 3.06
C ARG A 280 -0.22 -4.69 3.81
N ASN A 281 -0.63 -5.23 4.96
CA ASN A 281 0.09 -6.35 5.57
C ASN A 281 0.02 -7.60 4.68
N CYS A 282 0.90 -8.57 4.94
CA CYS A 282 0.96 -9.84 4.22
C CYS A 282 0.08 -10.93 4.85
N GLU A 283 -1.00 -10.61 5.56
CA GLU A 283 -1.92 -11.66 6.03
C GLU A 283 -2.49 -12.42 4.81
N PRO A 284 -2.57 -13.76 4.83
CA PRO A 284 -3.03 -14.51 3.67
C PRO A 284 -4.50 -14.22 3.38
N VAL A 285 -4.90 -14.40 2.12
CA VAL A 285 -6.30 -14.25 1.69
C VAL A 285 -6.82 -15.56 1.10
N PRO A 286 -8.15 -15.80 1.17
CA PRO A 286 -8.76 -16.90 0.45
C PRO A 286 -8.47 -16.81 -1.06
N GLU A 287 -8.44 -17.96 -1.72
CA GLU A 287 -8.37 -17.99 -3.17
C GLU A 287 -9.58 -17.29 -3.80
N ALA A 288 -9.38 -16.69 -4.97
CA ALA A 288 -10.47 -16.07 -5.71
C ALA A 288 -11.11 -17.08 -6.66
N GLU A 289 -12.44 -17.11 -6.72
CA GLU A 289 -13.16 -17.91 -7.70
C GLU A 289 -12.93 -17.38 -9.13
N THR A 290 -12.63 -18.29 -10.05
CA THR A 290 -12.49 -18.03 -11.48
C THR A 290 -12.62 -19.33 -12.27
N SER A 291 -13.09 -19.24 -13.52
CA SER A 291 -13.09 -20.36 -14.47
C SER A 291 -11.72 -20.59 -15.14
N LEU A 292 -10.77 -19.68 -14.92
CA LEU A 292 -9.44 -19.72 -15.53
C LEU A 292 -8.47 -20.55 -14.68
N LYS A 293 -7.53 -21.23 -15.34
CA LYS A 293 -6.40 -21.84 -14.63
C LYS A 293 -5.39 -20.75 -14.31
N VAL A 294 -5.06 -20.55 -13.03
CA VAL A 294 -4.03 -19.57 -12.62
C VAL A 294 -2.89 -20.29 -11.94
N ALA A 295 -1.66 -20.04 -12.41
CA ALA A 295 -0.47 -20.71 -11.91
C ALA A 295 0.71 -19.73 -11.77
N GLU A 296 1.58 -20.00 -10.79
CA GLU A 296 2.95 -19.50 -10.80
C GLU A 296 3.70 -20.16 -11.97
N ILE A 297 4.52 -19.40 -12.67
CA ILE A 297 5.21 -19.87 -13.87
C ILE A 297 6.72 -19.96 -13.67
N ASN A 298 7.36 -20.80 -14.47
CA ASN A 298 8.82 -20.94 -14.58
C ASN A 298 9.31 -20.36 -15.92
N GLU A 299 10.61 -20.54 -16.19
CA GLU A 299 11.28 -20.02 -17.40
C GLU A 299 10.67 -20.52 -18.72
N ASP A 300 10.00 -21.68 -18.72
CA ASP A 300 9.34 -22.23 -19.92
C ASP A 300 8.22 -21.32 -20.45
N TYR A 301 7.64 -20.48 -19.59
CA TYR A 301 6.60 -19.50 -19.93
C TYR A 301 7.12 -18.06 -20.02
N ALA A 302 8.45 -17.85 -20.03
CA ALA A 302 9.04 -16.52 -20.02
C ALA A 302 8.61 -15.66 -21.22
N ASP A 303 8.57 -16.25 -22.41
CA ASP A 303 8.18 -15.56 -23.63
C ASP A 303 6.67 -15.24 -23.67
N ASP A 304 5.83 -16.17 -23.19
CA ASP A 304 4.38 -15.98 -23.05
C ASP A 304 4.06 -14.82 -22.10
N PHE A 305 4.75 -14.76 -20.96
CA PHE A 305 4.60 -13.69 -19.98
C PHE A 305 5.01 -12.34 -20.58
N ALA A 306 6.18 -12.29 -21.21
CA ALA A 306 6.70 -11.08 -21.82
C ALA A 306 5.78 -10.56 -22.94
N GLU A 307 5.22 -11.46 -23.75
CA GLU A 307 4.31 -11.11 -24.83
C GLU A 307 3.02 -10.48 -24.33
N ILE A 308 2.39 -11.05 -23.29
CA ILE A 308 1.21 -10.44 -22.66
C ILE A 308 1.53 -9.03 -22.11
N VAL A 309 2.62 -8.91 -21.36
CA VAL A 309 2.99 -7.65 -20.70
C VAL A 309 3.25 -6.57 -21.75
N VAL A 310 4.08 -6.85 -22.76
CA VAL A 310 4.41 -5.89 -23.81
C VAL A 310 3.16 -5.50 -24.61
N LYS A 311 2.36 -6.48 -25.03
CA LYS A 311 1.15 -6.26 -25.83
C LYS A 311 0.14 -5.38 -25.12
N VAL A 312 -0.21 -5.68 -23.87
CA VAL A 312 -1.32 -4.98 -23.19
C VAL A 312 -0.91 -3.61 -22.66
N PHE A 313 0.34 -3.43 -22.22
CA PHE A 313 0.84 -2.11 -21.84
C PHE A 313 1.24 -1.24 -23.04
N ASN A 314 1.14 -1.77 -24.27
CA ASN A 314 1.62 -1.12 -25.48
C ASN A 314 3.08 -0.66 -25.34
N ASN A 315 3.91 -1.51 -24.72
CA ASN A 315 5.32 -1.22 -24.54
C ASN A 315 6.07 -1.44 -25.86
N PRO A 316 7.20 -0.74 -26.05
CA PRO A 316 8.13 -1.02 -27.14
C PRO A 316 8.55 -2.51 -27.14
N PRO A 317 8.56 -3.21 -28.29
CA PRO A 317 8.98 -4.61 -28.40
C PRO A 317 10.37 -4.90 -27.83
N GLU A 318 11.25 -3.90 -27.83
CA GLU A 318 12.60 -3.91 -27.27
C GLU A 318 12.61 -4.30 -25.79
N LEU A 319 11.52 -4.00 -25.05
CA LEU A 319 11.38 -4.33 -23.64
C LEU A 319 10.90 -5.77 -23.38
N LYS A 320 10.62 -6.57 -24.43
CA LYS A 320 10.24 -7.98 -24.30
C LYS A 320 11.34 -8.78 -23.58
N TYR A 321 12.61 -8.50 -23.88
CA TYR A 321 13.75 -9.12 -23.22
C TYR A 321 13.72 -8.89 -21.69
N ASN A 322 13.47 -7.66 -21.24
CA ASN A 322 13.41 -7.34 -19.82
C ASN A 322 12.33 -8.15 -19.12
N ALA A 323 11.12 -8.21 -19.71
CA ALA A 323 10.03 -8.96 -19.10
C ALA A 323 10.31 -10.48 -19.04
N SER A 324 10.88 -11.08 -20.10
CA SER A 324 11.12 -12.53 -20.13
C SER A 324 12.22 -12.94 -19.16
N LYS A 325 13.31 -12.18 -19.07
CA LYS A 325 14.47 -12.52 -18.21
C LYS A 325 14.24 -12.34 -16.71
N LEU A 326 13.10 -11.81 -16.30
CA LEU A 326 12.71 -11.74 -14.90
C LEU A 326 12.11 -13.07 -14.42
N VAL A 327 11.48 -13.82 -15.33
CA VAL A 327 10.89 -15.11 -14.99
C VAL A 327 11.99 -16.08 -14.58
N GLY A 328 11.84 -16.71 -13.42
CA GLY A 328 12.86 -17.59 -12.82
C GLY A 328 13.89 -16.89 -11.93
N ARG A 329 13.97 -15.55 -11.91
CA ARG A 329 14.90 -14.84 -11.01
C ARG A 329 14.48 -15.00 -9.54
N LYS A 330 15.47 -15.17 -8.67
CA LYS A 330 15.31 -15.45 -7.23
C LYS A 330 14.26 -14.60 -6.49
N ASN A 331 14.23 -13.29 -6.75
CA ASN A 331 13.36 -12.35 -6.03
C ASN A 331 12.04 -12.07 -6.75
N TRP A 332 11.79 -12.74 -7.88
CA TRP A 332 10.62 -12.51 -8.72
C TRP A 332 9.75 -13.75 -8.82
N HIS A 333 8.45 -13.55 -8.60
CA HIS A 333 7.44 -14.58 -8.82
C HIS A 333 6.41 -14.06 -9.81
N HIS A 334 6.16 -14.86 -10.84
CA HIS A 334 5.33 -14.49 -11.97
C HIS A 334 4.16 -15.45 -12.09
N TYR A 335 3.02 -14.91 -12.51
CA TYR A 335 1.78 -15.66 -12.62
C TYR A 335 1.15 -15.42 -13.97
N LEU A 336 0.62 -16.50 -14.55
CA LEU A 336 -0.25 -16.44 -15.72
C LEU A 336 -1.62 -17.03 -15.38
N ALA A 337 -2.66 -16.43 -15.97
CA ALA A 337 -3.97 -17.05 -16.09
C ALA A 337 -4.14 -17.61 -17.51
N PHE A 338 -4.75 -18.78 -17.63
CA PHE A 338 -4.93 -19.49 -18.89
C PHE A 338 -6.42 -19.75 -19.17
N GLU A 339 -6.81 -19.52 -20.42
CA GLU A 339 -8.10 -19.94 -21.00
C GLU A 339 -7.81 -20.92 -22.13
N ASN A 340 -8.29 -22.17 -22.03
CA ASN A 340 -8.01 -23.22 -23.01
C ASN A 340 -6.50 -23.36 -23.34
N SER A 341 -5.67 -23.37 -22.30
CA SER A 341 -4.19 -23.41 -22.36
C SER A 341 -3.50 -22.18 -22.97
N LYS A 342 -4.25 -21.15 -23.39
CA LYS A 342 -3.67 -19.90 -23.87
C LYS A 342 -3.51 -18.92 -22.71
N PRO A 343 -2.34 -18.28 -22.54
CA PRO A 343 -2.16 -17.19 -21.59
C PRO A 343 -3.09 -16.02 -21.91
N VAL A 344 -3.81 -15.49 -20.89
CA VAL A 344 -4.76 -14.37 -21.05
C VAL A 344 -4.57 -13.24 -20.04
N ALA A 345 -3.84 -13.48 -18.95
CA ALA A 345 -3.52 -12.46 -17.96
C ALA A 345 -2.16 -12.75 -17.32
N ALA A 346 -1.52 -11.70 -16.83
CA ALA A 346 -0.22 -11.76 -16.19
C ALA A 346 -0.19 -10.90 -14.92
N GLY A 347 0.74 -11.21 -14.01
CA GLY A 347 1.10 -10.37 -12.89
C GLY A 347 2.35 -10.85 -12.19
N SER A 348 3.10 -9.93 -11.59
CA SER A 348 4.33 -10.23 -10.87
C SER A 348 4.26 -9.77 -9.42
N VAL A 349 5.05 -10.42 -8.56
CA VAL A 349 5.45 -9.93 -7.25
C VAL A 349 6.97 -9.99 -7.14
N TYR A 350 7.56 -8.86 -6.75
CA TYR A 350 8.98 -8.74 -6.41
C TYR A 350 9.13 -8.75 -4.89
N ILE A 351 10.13 -9.47 -4.38
CA ILE A 351 10.42 -9.63 -2.96
C ILE A 351 11.72 -8.91 -2.61
N ASN A 352 11.66 -8.02 -1.61
CA ASN A 352 12.80 -7.31 -1.06
C ASN A 352 12.78 -7.40 0.46
N GLY A 353 13.46 -8.40 1.03
CA GLY A 353 13.45 -8.64 2.48
C GLY A 353 12.03 -8.80 3.03
N ASP A 354 11.64 -7.91 3.94
CA ASP A 354 10.32 -7.93 4.59
C ASP A 354 9.21 -7.20 3.80
N THR A 355 9.47 -6.86 2.54
CA THR A 355 8.56 -6.07 1.70
C THR A 355 8.40 -6.69 0.31
N ALA A 356 7.22 -6.53 -0.27
CA ALA A 356 6.90 -6.99 -1.62
C ALA A 356 6.29 -5.87 -2.47
N TRP A 357 6.51 -5.92 -3.78
CA TRP A 357 5.91 -5.01 -4.76
C TRP A 357 5.18 -5.78 -5.85
N PHE A 358 3.94 -5.36 -6.15
CA PHE A 358 3.16 -5.94 -7.24
C PHE A 358 3.33 -5.12 -8.51
N GLY A 359 3.79 -5.78 -9.57
CA GLY A 359 4.01 -5.20 -10.88
C GLY A 359 3.29 -5.96 -11.99
N MET A 360 3.39 -5.41 -13.21
CA MET A 360 3.06 -6.09 -14.47
C MET A 360 1.68 -6.76 -14.51
N ALA A 361 0.71 -6.20 -13.77
CA ALA A 361 -0.62 -6.76 -13.63
C ALA A 361 -1.49 -6.38 -14.84
N THR A 362 -1.84 -7.35 -15.67
CA THR A 362 -2.57 -7.08 -16.91
C THR A 362 -3.46 -8.23 -17.39
N THR A 363 -4.46 -7.94 -18.22
CA THR A 363 -5.39 -8.92 -18.79
C THR A 363 -5.79 -8.48 -20.19
N LEU A 364 -5.76 -9.44 -21.12
CA LEU A 364 -6.23 -9.24 -22.49
C LEU A 364 -7.66 -8.65 -22.47
N PRO A 365 -7.96 -7.59 -23.25
CA PRO A 365 -9.27 -6.93 -23.25
C PRO A 365 -10.46 -7.89 -23.37
N GLU A 366 -10.38 -8.86 -24.26
CA GLU A 366 -11.38 -9.89 -24.56
C GLU A 366 -11.60 -10.91 -23.43
N CYS A 367 -10.67 -11.01 -22.47
CA CYS A 367 -10.72 -11.94 -21.35
C CYS A 367 -10.96 -11.24 -19.99
N ARG A 368 -11.31 -9.94 -20.00
CA ARG A 368 -11.66 -9.19 -18.78
C ARG A 368 -12.95 -9.70 -18.15
N ASN A 369 -13.14 -9.36 -16.87
CA ASN A 369 -14.31 -9.74 -16.06
C ASN A 369 -14.50 -11.25 -15.82
N LYS A 370 -13.47 -12.08 -16.09
CA LYS A 370 -13.45 -13.52 -15.79
C LYS A 370 -12.75 -13.90 -14.48
N GLY A 371 -12.40 -12.92 -13.64
CA GLY A 371 -11.76 -13.14 -12.33
C GLY A 371 -10.23 -13.32 -12.35
N ALA A 372 -9.57 -13.25 -13.52
CA ALA A 372 -8.12 -13.49 -13.66
C ALA A 372 -7.25 -12.69 -12.66
N GLN A 373 -7.40 -11.36 -12.65
CA GLN A 373 -6.60 -10.49 -11.76
C GLN A 373 -6.94 -10.68 -10.28
N SER A 374 -8.19 -11.00 -9.95
CA SER A 374 -8.57 -11.32 -8.57
C SER A 374 -7.81 -12.57 -8.07
N ALA A 375 -7.76 -13.61 -8.89
CA ALA A 375 -7.01 -14.84 -8.58
C ALA A 375 -5.49 -14.60 -8.53
N ILE A 376 -4.94 -13.84 -9.48
CA ILE A 376 -3.51 -13.48 -9.48
C ILE A 376 -3.14 -12.61 -8.26
N ILE A 377 -3.97 -11.64 -7.87
CA ILE A 377 -3.75 -10.85 -6.65
C ILE A 377 -3.70 -11.76 -5.42
N ALA A 378 -4.65 -12.68 -5.26
CA ALA A 378 -4.68 -13.62 -4.14
C ALA A 378 -3.42 -14.50 -4.08
N LYS A 379 -3.00 -15.08 -5.21
CA LYS A 379 -1.78 -15.89 -5.29
C LYS A 379 -0.53 -15.09 -4.90
N ARG A 380 -0.39 -13.86 -5.42
CA ARG A 380 0.76 -12.99 -5.09
C ARG A 380 0.80 -12.58 -3.62
N ILE A 381 -0.36 -12.33 -2.99
CA ILE A 381 -0.44 -12.05 -1.55
C ILE A 381 0.06 -13.25 -0.76
N ASN A 382 -0.46 -14.43 -1.09
CA ASN A 382 -0.13 -15.66 -0.36
C ASN A 382 1.35 -16.05 -0.56
N LYS A 383 1.94 -15.77 -1.73
CA LYS A 383 3.37 -15.95 -1.96
C LYS A 383 4.23 -14.98 -1.14
N ALA A 384 3.85 -13.71 -1.07
CA ALA A 384 4.57 -12.74 -0.22
C ALA A 384 4.49 -13.15 1.27
N HIS A 385 3.34 -13.66 1.72
CA HIS A 385 3.17 -14.23 3.05
C HIS A 385 4.09 -15.44 3.30
N GLU A 386 4.07 -16.42 2.39
CA GLU A 386 4.90 -17.62 2.45
C GLU A 386 6.39 -17.28 2.58
N LEU A 387 6.84 -16.22 1.90
CA LEU A 387 8.22 -15.76 1.92
C LEU A 387 8.55 -14.81 3.08
N GLY A 388 7.62 -14.65 4.04
CA GLY A 388 7.87 -13.90 5.27
C GLY A 388 7.85 -12.38 5.10
N CYS A 389 7.30 -11.85 4.00
CA CYS A 389 7.09 -10.41 3.89
C CYS A 389 6.10 -9.94 4.97
N LYS A 390 6.29 -8.69 5.42
CA LYS A 390 5.37 -7.98 6.31
C LYS A 390 4.45 -7.07 5.52
N TRP A 391 4.95 -6.48 4.44
CA TRP A 391 4.24 -5.46 3.68
C TRP A 391 4.21 -5.76 2.19
N ILE A 392 3.07 -5.49 1.56
CA ILE A 392 2.90 -5.53 0.11
C ILE A 392 2.55 -4.13 -0.35
N SER A 393 3.15 -3.69 -1.44
CA SER A 393 2.84 -2.43 -2.09
C SER A 393 2.48 -2.60 -3.55
N VAL A 394 1.73 -1.65 -4.05
CA VAL A 394 1.30 -1.59 -5.44
C VAL A 394 0.88 -0.16 -5.75
N GLU A 395 0.80 0.16 -7.03
CA GLU A 395 0.29 1.44 -7.48
C GLU A 395 -0.68 1.30 -8.63
N THR A 396 -1.53 2.31 -8.80
CA THR A 396 -2.46 2.41 -9.91
C THR A 396 -2.90 3.86 -10.09
N ALA A 397 -3.48 4.19 -11.24
CA ALA A 397 -4.05 5.51 -11.48
C ALA A 397 -5.17 5.85 -10.45
N PRO A 398 -5.53 7.13 -10.30
CA PRO A 398 -6.66 7.53 -9.48
C PRO A 398 -7.99 6.87 -9.88
N HIS A 399 -8.95 6.89 -8.95
CA HIS A 399 -10.33 6.46 -9.19
C HIS A 399 -11.25 7.63 -8.88
N SER A 400 -12.19 7.92 -9.77
CA SER A 400 -13.26 8.88 -9.55
C SER A 400 -14.58 8.38 -10.13
N SER A 401 -15.68 9.07 -9.83
CA SER A 401 -16.98 8.75 -10.43
C SER A 401 -17.02 9.01 -11.94
N THR A 402 -16.16 9.90 -12.45
CA THR A 402 -16.04 10.22 -13.88
C THR A 402 -15.02 9.33 -14.58
N GLU A 403 -14.02 8.83 -13.85
CA GLU A 403 -12.95 7.97 -14.36
C GLU A 403 -12.79 6.73 -13.46
N PRO A 404 -13.66 5.72 -13.63
CA PRO A 404 -13.63 4.53 -12.79
C PRO A 404 -12.40 3.68 -13.11
N ASN A 405 -11.55 3.45 -12.10
CA ASN A 405 -10.42 2.52 -12.18
C ASN A 405 -10.73 1.16 -11.53
N PRO A 406 -10.87 0.06 -12.29
CA PRO A 406 -11.12 -1.29 -11.74
C PRO A 406 -9.98 -1.84 -10.88
N SER A 407 -8.73 -1.47 -11.18
CA SER A 407 -7.57 -1.90 -10.40
C SER A 407 -7.65 -1.34 -8.98
N TYR A 408 -7.95 -0.04 -8.85
CA TYR A 408 -8.15 0.62 -7.55
C TYR A 408 -9.19 -0.13 -6.68
N LEU A 409 -10.35 -0.47 -7.26
CA LEU A 409 -11.41 -1.16 -6.53
C LEU A 409 -11.03 -2.60 -6.16
N ASN A 410 -10.32 -3.30 -7.04
CA ASN A 410 -9.80 -4.64 -6.73
C ASN A 410 -8.78 -4.60 -5.59
N LEU A 411 -7.90 -3.61 -5.57
CA LEU A 411 -6.94 -3.45 -4.47
C LEU A 411 -7.67 -3.28 -3.13
N LEU A 412 -8.68 -2.42 -3.06
CA LEU A 412 -9.49 -2.26 -1.84
C LEU A 412 -10.19 -3.55 -1.43
N LYS A 413 -10.74 -4.31 -2.41
CA LYS A 413 -11.37 -5.62 -2.18
C LYS A 413 -10.39 -6.61 -1.51
N TYR A 414 -9.13 -6.58 -1.92
CA TYR A 414 -8.07 -7.43 -1.37
C TYR A 414 -7.30 -6.79 -0.21
N GLY A 415 -7.93 -5.85 0.50
CA GLY A 415 -7.43 -5.33 1.77
C GLY A 415 -6.29 -4.32 1.66
N PHE A 416 -5.92 -3.90 0.45
CA PHE A 416 -5.00 -2.79 0.26
C PHE A 416 -5.63 -1.49 0.78
N ASN A 417 -4.82 -0.69 1.43
CA ASN A 417 -5.18 0.64 1.94
C ASN A 417 -4.44 1.67 1.09
N PHE A 418 -5.15 2.73 0.71
CA PHE A 418 -4.51 3.89 0.10
C PHE A 418 -3.52 4.50 1.10
N LEU A 419 -2.31 4.78 0.63
CA LEU A 419 -1.24 5.38 1.43
C LEU A 419 -1.10 6.87 1.13
N TYR A 420 -0.79 7.23 -0.12
CA TYR A 420 -0.68 8.60 -0.60
C TYR A 420 -0.78 8.67 -2.13
N GLU A 421 -0.96 9.88 -2.64
CA GLU A 421 -0.74 10.21 -4.03
C GLU A 421 0.74 10.51 -4.25
N ARG A 422 1.38 9.77 -5.17
CA ARG A 422 2.77 9.97 -5.55
C ARG A 422 2.82 10.95 -6.72
N PRO A 423 3.36 12.17 -6.52
CA PRO A 423 3.54 13.11 -7.61
C PRO A 423 4.56 12.61 -8.62
N ASN A 424 4.29 12.91 -9.89
CA ASN A 424 5.18 12.64 -11.00
C ASN A 424 5.54 13.97 -11.67
N PHE A 425 6.79 14.35 -11.54
CA PHE A 425 7.32 15.56 -12.15
C PHE A 425 7.92 15.25 -13.50
N MET A 426 7.71 16.13 -14.47
CA MET A 426 8.19 15.92 -15.83
C MET A 426 9.20 16.98 -16.22
N LEU A 427 10.39 16.56 -16.63
CA LEU A 427 11.31 17.40 -17.41
C LEU A 427 10.83 17.34 -18.85
N ASN A 428 10.38 18.46 -19.40
CA ASN A 428 10.09 18.51 -20.83
C ASN A 428 11.41 18.40 -21.61
N SER A 429 11.35 17.84 -22.82
CA SER A 429 12.48 17.83 -23.74
C SER A 429 13.01 19.25 -23.93
N ALA A 430 14.34 19.40 -23.86
CA ALA A 430 15.02 20.68 -24.06
C ALA A 430 14.89 21.18 -25.51
#